data_AF-A0A552APG5-F1
#
_entry.id   AF-A0A552APG5-F1
#
_cell.length_a   1.000
_cell.length_b   1.000
_cell.length_c   1.000
_cell.angle_alpha   90.00
_cell.angle_beta   90.00
_cell.angle_gamma   90.00
#
_symmetry.space_group_name_H-M   'P 1'
#
loop_
_entity.id
_entity.type
_entity.pdbx_description
1 polymer ?
#
loop_
_entity_poly.entity_id
_entity_poly.type
_entity_poly.pdbx_seq_one_letter_code
_entity_poly.pdbx_strand_id
1 'polypeptide(L)'
;MAIITGTNANDILFGTSGDDTLDGLLGADTMDGGDGNDTYFVDNVGDIVKEFYDDALGGTADTVFASVTYSLAPGTFYNQGYGIENLTLTGFGNINATGNGKNNILKGNSGSNVLNGGVGADTMDGGDGNDTYFVDNVGDIVKEVFDDSL
;
A
#
# COMPACT_ATOMS: atom_id res chain seq x y z
N MET A 1 -11.54 -6.68 -13.93
CA MET A 1 -10.29 -7.18 -14.53
C MET A 1 -10.05 -6.65 -15.92
N ALA A 2 -9.83 -5.34 -15.94
CA ALA A 2 -9.01 -4.60 -16.86
C ALA A 2 -7.56 -4.57 -16.33
N ILE A 3 -6.64 -4.38 -17.27
CA ILE A 3 -5.26 -3.97 -16.97
C ILE A 3 -5.13 -2.58 -17.57
N ILE A 4 -4.79 -1.62 -16.73
CA ILE A 4 -4.76 -0.19 -17.05
C ILE A 4 -3.35 0.27 -16.83
N THR A 5 -2.66 0.56 -17.93
CA THR A 5 -1.29 1.06 -17.90
C THR A 5 -1.25 2.48 -18.42
N GLY A 6 -0.59 3.35 -17.66
CA GLY A 6 -0.33 4.73 -18.02
C GLY A 6 0.82 4.86 -19.02
N THR A 7 1.42 6.04 -19.00
CA THR A 7 2.57 6.46 -19.78
C THR A 7 3.70 6.85 -18.83
N ASN A 8 4.88 7.18 -19.35
CA ASN A 8 5.97 7.67 -18.48
C ASN A 8 5.79 9.14 -18.02
N ALA A 9 4.57 9.65 -18.01
CA ALA A 9 4.22 11.01 -17.62
C ALA A 9 3.10 10.96 -16.58
N ASN A 10 2.84 12.08 -15.90
CA ASN A 10 1.80 12.13 -14.88
C ASN A 10 0.41 11.88 -15.48
N ASP A 11 -0.19 10.75 -15.12
CA ASP A 11 -1.45 10.26 -15.59
C ASP A 11 -2.53 10.26 -14.49
N ILE A 12 -3.79 10.21 -14.94
CA ILE A 12 -4.93 9.92 -14.08
C ILE A 12 -5.58 8.66 -14.65
N LEU A 13 -5.48 7.57 -13.90
CA LEU A 13 -6.00 6.26 -14.26
C LEU A 13 -7.30 6.00 -13.49
N PHE A 14 -8.31 5.50 -14.21
CA PHE A 14 -9.60 5.12 -13.65
C PHE A 14 -9.87 3.66 -14.00
N GLY A 15 -10.04 2.85 -12.97
CA GLY A 15 -10.55 1.49 -13.05
C GLY A 15 -12.06 1.44 -13.26
N THR A 16 -12.59 0.26 -13.06
CA THR A 16 -13.97 -0.13 -13.34
C THR A 16 -14.68 -0.55 -12.06
N SER A 17 -15.59 -1.51 -12.14
CA SER A 17 -16.35 -2.00 -10.98
C SER A 17 -15.97 -3.44 -10.64
N GLY A 18 -14.77 -3.87 -11.00
CA GLY A 18 -14.33 -5.20 -10.61
C GLY A 18 -12.84 -5.36 -10.80
N ASP A 19 -12.24 -6.23 -9.98
CA ASP A 19 -10.81 -6.41 -9.73
C ASP A 19 -9.88 -6.02 -10.89
N ASP A 20 -9.34 -4.82 -10.87
CA ASP A 20 -8.48 -4.23 -11.89
C ASP A 20 -7.01 -4.19 -11.47
N THR A 21 -6.12 -4.01 -12.45
CA THR A 21 -4.70 -3.76 -12.21
C THR A 21 -4.32 -2.42 -12.82
N LEU A 22 -3.81 -1.50 -12.00
CA LEU A 22 -3.43 -0.15 -12.38
C LEU A 22 -1.92 0.03 -12.19
N ASP A 23 -1.26 0.46 -13.27
CA ASP A 23 0.18 0.75 -13.29
C ASP A 23 0.43 2.06 -14.04
N GLY A 24 0.83 3.09 -13.31
CA GLY A 24 1.18 4.41 -13.86
C GLY A 24 2.42 4.39 -14.74
N LEU A 25 3.35 3.44 -14.51
CA LEU A 25 4.74 3.51 -14.92
C LEU A 25 5.45 4.71 -14.25
N LEU A 26 6.42 5.31 -14.94
CA LEU A 26 7.08 6.51 -14.45
C LEU A 26 6.11 7.68 -14.44
N GLY A 27 6.16 8.51 -13.42
CA GLY A 27 5.29 9.69 -13.37
C GLY A 27 4.98 10.02 -11.93
N ALA A 28 4.17 11.05 -11.70
CA ALA A 28 3.46 11.16 -10.43
C ALA A 28 1.98 11.00 -10.77
N ASP A 29 1.49 9.78 -10.59
CA ASP A 29 0.22 9.34 -11.14
C ASP A 29 -0.88 9.33 -10.10
N THR A 30 -2.12 9.49 -10.53
CA THR A 30 -3.29 9.28 -9.66
C THR A 30 -4.07 8.09 -10.16
N MET A 31 -4.16 7.04 -9.35
CA MET A 31 -4.83 5.79 -9.68
C MET A 31 -6.05 5.61 -8.80
N ASP A 32 -7.19 5.40 -9.44
CA ASP A 32 -8.50 5.20 -8.82
C ASP A 32 -9.09 3.89 -9.33
N GLY A 33 -9.11 2.83 -8.52
CA GLY A 33 -9.51 1.49 -8.96
C GLY A 33 -11.02 1.34 -9.13
N GLY A 34 -11.81 1.99 -8.29
CA GLY A 34 -13.26 1.95 -8.35
C GLY A 34 -13.84 0.96 -7.34
N ASP A 35 -14.75 0.09 -7.79
CA ASP A 35 -15.28 -1.01 -6.95
C ASP A 35 -14.52 -2.31 -7.28
N GLY A 36 -14.51 -3.27 -6.36
CA GLY A 36 -13.79 -4.54 -6.53
C GLY A 36 -12.42 -4.50 -5.86
N ASN A 37 -11.63 -5.56 -6.08
CA ASN A 37 -10.32 -5.72 -5.44
C ASN A 37 -9.21 -5.39 -6.42
N ASP A 38 -8.73 -4.16 -6.32
CA ASP A 38 -7.80 -3.58 -7.25
C ASP A 38 -6.36 -3.77 -6.79
N THR A 39 -5.48 -3.84 -7.78
CA THR A 39 -4.03 -3.94 -7.58
C THR A 39 -3.37 -2.72 -8.19
N TYR A 40 -2.58 -2.01 -7.39
CA TYR A 40 -1.89 -0.79 -7.79
C TYR A 40 -0.38 -0.98 -7.74
N PHE A 41 0.33 -0.48 -8.75
CA PHE A 41 1.79 -0.40 -8.77
C PHE A 41 2.24 1.04 -8.57
N VAL A 42 3.01 1.26 -7.51
CA VAL A 42 3.55 2.58 -7.13
C VAL A 42 5.07 2.53 -7.26
N ASP A 43 5.60 3.29 -8.21
CA ASP A 43 7.05 3.40 -8.43
C ASP A 43 7.61 4.79 -8.14
N ASN A 44 6.73 5.77 -7.96
CA ASN A 44 7.08 7.13 -7.64
C ASN A 44 6.46 7.61 -6.33
N VAL A 45 7.24 8.36 -5.54
CA VAL A 45 6.76 8.94 -4.27
C VAL A 45 5.63 9.97 -4.46
N GLY A 46 5.43 10.45 -5.69
CA GLY A 46 4.34 11.33 -6.07
C GLY A 46 3.05 10.61 -6.45
N ASP A 47 3.04 9.27 -6.53
CA ASP A 47 1.85 8.51 -6.90
C ASP A 47 0.80 8.54 -5.79
N ILE A 48 -0.46 8.58 -6.20
CA ILE A 48 -1.61 8.67 -5.33
C ILE A 48 -2.56 7.54 -5.70
N VAL A 49 -2.72 6.59 -4.78
CA VAL A 49 -3.79 5.58 -4.83
C VAL A 49 -4.98 6.10 -4.02
N LYS A 50 -6.17 6.01 -4.60
CA LYS A 50 -7.43 6.46 -3.96
C LYS A 50 -8.59 5.56 -4.39
N GLU A 51 -9.61 5.48 -3.56
CA GLU A 51 -10.85 4.78 -3.91
C GLU A 51 -12.07 5.57 -3.45
N PHE A 52 -13.14 5.54 -4.25
CA PHE A 52 -14.37 6.26 -3.89
C PHE A 52 -15.29 5.49 -2.96
N TYR A 53 -15.17 4.16 -2.91
CA TYR A 53 -16.07 3.29 -2.19
C TYR A 53 -15.27 2.37 -1.27
N ASP A 54 -15.67 2.33 0.00
CA ASP A 54 -15.21 1.30 0.94
C ASP A 54 -16.09 0.09 0.67
N ASP A 55 -15.51 -0.98 0.14
CA ASP A 55 -16.22 -2.16 -0.31
C ASP A 55 -16.72 -2.99 0.89
N ALA A 56 -17.66 -2.41 1.66
CA ALA A 56 -18.23 -2.95 2.89
C ALA A 56 -19.01 -4.26 2.69
N LEU A 57 -19.14 -4.73 1.43
CA LEU A 57 -19.91 -5.91 1.03
C LEU A 57 -19.09 -6.91 0.22
N GLY A 58 -17.86 -7.21 0.66
CA GLY A 58 -17.23 -8.50 0.36
C GLY A 58 -16.33 -8.57 -0.88
N GLY A 59 -15.69 -7.46 -1.25
CA GLY A 59 -14.44 -7.48 -1.98
C GLY A 59 -13.29 -7.88 -1.04
N THR A 60 -12.46 -8.82 -1.45
CA THR A 60 -11.16 -9.11 -0.81
C THR A 60 -10.12 -8.01 -1.05
N ALA A 61 -10.04 -7.03 -0.16
CA ALA A 61 -8.88 -6.17 0.15
C ALA A 61 -7.99 -5.69 -1.02
N ASP A 62 -8.07 -4.40 -1.33
CA ASP A 62 -7.21 -3.73 -2.31
C ASP A 62 -5.73 -3.78 -1.92
N THR A 63 -4.86 -3.83 -2.93
CA THR A 63 -3.43 -4.08 -2.75
C THR A 63 -2.55 -3.09 -3.48
N VAL A 64 -1.63 -2.46 -2.75
CA VAL A 64 -0.57 -1.62 -3.30
C VAL A 64 0.76 -2.36 -3.25
N PHE A 65 1.42 -2.47 -4.41
CA PHE A 65 2.82 -2.86 -4.53
C PHE A 65 3.67 -1.61 -4.74
N ALA A 66 4.50 -1.26 -3.76
CA ALA A 66 5.30 -0.04 -3.80
C ALA A 66 6.80 -0.33 -3.88
N SER A 67 7.49 0.20 -4.89
CA SER A 67 8.96 0.14 -4.96
C SER A 67 9.67 1.31 -4.27
N VAL A 68 8.90 2.21 -3.65
CA VAL A 68 9.35 3.39 -2.90
C VAL A 68 8.72 3.41 -1.50
N THR A 69 9.18 4.32 -0.64
CA THR A 69 8.47 4.60 0.62
C THR A 69 7.05 5.08 0.30
N TYR A 70 6.05 4.46 0.91
CA TYR A 70 4.66 4.75 0.61
C TYR A 70 3.77 4.79 1.85
N SER A 71 2.71 5.59 1.76
CA SER A 71 1.76 5.82 2.85
C SER A 71 0.33 5.75 2.32
N LEU A 72 -0.47 4.85 2.89
CA LEU A 72 -1.92 4.80 2.70
C LEU A 72 -2.66 5.81 3.59
N ALA A 73 -1.97 6.45 4.53
CA ALA A 73 -2.60 7.43 5.40
C ALA A 73 -3.26 8.55 4.58
N PRO A 74 -4.40 9.10 5.05
CA PRO A 74 -5.05 10.21 4.38
C PRO A 74 -4.08 11.38 4.19
N GLY A 75 -3.94 11.87 2.97
CA GLY A 75 -3.13 13.05 2.66
C GLY A 75 -3.95 14.15 1.98
N THR A 76 -3.36 14.82 0.99
CA THR A 76 -3.94 16.04 0.41
C THR A 76 -5.05 15.77 -0.61
N PHE A 77 -5.13 14.55 -1.13
CA PHE A 77 -6.13 14.17 -2.14
C PHE A 77 -7.32 13.50 -1.47
N TYR A 78 -8.51 13.85 -1.94
CA TYR A 78 -9.76 13.26 -1.45
C TYR A 78 -9.72 11.75 -1.65
N ASN A 79 -10.02 11.01 -0.58
CA ASN A 79 -9.99 9.56 -0.48
C ASN A 79 -8.64 8.89 -0.79
N GLN A 80 -7.52 9.60 -0.63
CA GLN A 80 -6.20 8.97 -0.70
C GLN A 80 -6.06 7.83 0.32
N GLY A 81 -5.68 6.65 -0.18
CA GLY A 81 -5.53 5.43 0.60
C GLY A 81 -6.76 4.98 1.37
N TYR A 82 -7.93 5.53 1.06
CA TYR A 82 -9.22 5.04 1.56
C TYR A 82 -9.53 3.70 0.88
N GLY A 83 -10.14 2.75 1.60
CA GLY A 83 -10.46 1.41 1.06
C GLY A 83 -9.28 0.45 0.96
N ILE A 84 -8.03 0.94 0.99
CA ILE A 84 -6.86 0.08 0.84
C ILE A 84 -6.47 -0.62 2.14
N GLU A 85 -6.43 -1.96 2.14
CA GLU A 85 -5.96 -2.73 3.30
C GLU A 85 -4.53 -3.26 3.17
N ASN A 86 -4.01 -3.54 1.96
CA ASN A 86 -2.70 -4.17 1.80
C ASN A 86 -1.66 -3.24 1.18
N LEU A 87 -0.46 -3.21 1.77
CA LEU A 87 0.71 -2.54 1.20
C LEU A 87 1.93 -3.46 1.30
N THR A 88 2.51 -3.81 0.15
CA THR A 88 3.73 -4.61 0.04
C THR A 88 4.85 -3.79 -0.59
N LEU A 89 6.00 -3.72 0.09
CA LEU A 89 7.20 -3.08 -0.43
C LEU A 89 7.95 -4.04 -1.35
N THR A 90 8.21 -3.62 -2.58
CA THR A 90 8.88 -4.42 -3.62
C THR A 90 10.25 -3.87 -4.03
N GLY A 91 10.59 -2.67 -3.59
CA GLY A 91 11.90 -2.06 -3.80
C GLY A 91 13.01 -2.79 -3.04
N PHE A 92 14.27 -2.46 -3.31
CA PHE A 92 15.43 -3.08 -2.63
C PHE A 92 16.08 -2.18 -1.57
N GLY A 93 15.60 -0.94 -1.42
CA GLY A 93 16.15 0.03 -0.47
C GLY A 93 15.54 -0.07 0.93
N ASN A 94 16.06 0.75 1.84
CA ASN A 94 15.47 1.01 3.16
C ASN A 94 14.27 1.95 2.98
N ILE A 95 13.17 1.41 2.48
CA ILE A 95 11.91 2.12 2.25
C ILE A 95 10.92 1.79 3.36
N ASN A 96 9.90 2.61 3.54
CA ASN A 96 8.98 2.49 4.67
C ASN A 96 7.54 2.32 4.18
N ALA A 97 6.71 1.68 5.00
CA ALA A 97 5.28 1.54 4.76
C ALA A 97 4.51 2.20 5.90
N THR A 98 3.50 2.99 5.57
CA THR A 98 2.53 3.51 6.53
C THR A 98 1.13 3.12 6.08
N GLY A 99 0.36 2.49 6.96
CA GLY A 99 -1.04 2.16 6.75
C GLY A 99 -1.96 3.37 6.91
N ASN A 100 -3.25 3.12 7.09
CA ASN A 100 -4.31 4.11 7.20
C ASN A 100 -5.08 3.94 8.53
N GLY A 101 -6.39 4.18 8.53
CA GLY A 101 -7.24 4.04 9.71
C GLY A 101 -8.04 2.73 9.76
N LYS A 102 -7.72 1.77 8.89
CA LYS A 102 -8.31 0.42 8.83
C LYS A 102 -7.30 -0.60 9.35
N ASN A 103 -7.71 -1.87 9.40
CA ASN A 103 -6.81 -2.96 9.72
C ASN A 103 -5.95 -3.27 8.48
N ASN A 104 -4.69 -2.87 8.50
CA ASN A 104 -3.79 -3.04 7.38
C ASN A 104 -2.92 -4.30 7.49
N ILE A 105 -2.59 -4.87 6.33
CA ILE A 105 -1.50 -5.84 6.18
C ILE A 105 -0.34 -5.13 5.49
N LEU A 106 0.72 -4.88 6.25
CA LEU A 106 1.95 -4.26 5.76
C LEU A 106 3.03 -5.32 5.62
N LYS A 107 3.66 -5.39 4.45
CA LYS A 107 4.80 -6.26 4.20
C LYS A 107 6.00 -5.45 3.73
N GLY A 108 7.09 -5.51 4.48
CA GLY A 108 8.37 -4.94 4.12
C GLY A 108 9.12 -5.75 3.05
N ASN A 109 10.37 -5.37 2.81
CA ASN A 109 11.27 -5.93 1.81
C ASN A 109 12.51 -6.52 2.48
N SER A 110 13.65 -6.53 1.78
CA SER A 110 14.92 -7.05 2.32
C SER A 110 15.83 -5.97 2.95
N GLY A 111 15.35 -4.74 3.02
CA GLY A 111 16.06 -3.61 3.62
C GLY A 111 15.51 -3.30 5.01
N SER A 112 16.19 -2.44 5.76
CA SER A 112 15.65 -1.97 7.05
C SER A 112 14.45 -1.05 6.83
N ASN A 113 13.25 -1.56 7.11
CA ASN A 113 12.00 -0.86 6.95
C ASN A 113 11.50 -0.29 8.28
N VAL A 114 10.84 0.86 8.18
CA VAL A 114 9.92 1.33 9.21
C VAL A 114 8.50 0.99 8.77
N LEU A 115 7.82 0.16 9.57
CA LEU A 115 6.43 -0.21 9.36
C LEU A 115 5.55 0.43 10.43
N ASN A 116 4.57 1.21 10.00
CA ASN A 116 3.58 1.83 10.87
C ASN A 116 2.17 1.48 10.37
N GLY A 117 1.46 0.62 11.11
CA GLY A 117 0.11 0.20 10.79
C GLY A 117 -0.89 1.36 10.71
N GLY A 118 -0.66 2.42 11.48
CA GLY A 118 -1.63 3.49 11.62
C GLY A 118 -2.61 3.17 12.74
N VAL A 119 -3.90 3.44 12.52
CA VAL A 119 -4.94 3.06 13.48
C VAL A 119 -5.62 1.81 12.97
N GLY A 120 -5.72 0.77 13.79
CA GLY A 120 -6.33 -0.49 13.37
C GLY A 120 -5.82 -1.62 14.22
N ALA A 121 -6.25 -2.85 13.96
CA ALA A 121 -5.53 -4.03 14.40
C ALA A 121 -4.73 -4.55 13.20
N ASP A 122 -3.45 -4.21 13.16
CA ASP A 122 -2.64 -4.35 11.95
C ASP A 122 -1.77 -5.60 11.96
N THR A 123 -1.41 -6.12 10.79
CA THR A 123 -0.40 -7.17 10.63
C THR A 123 0.79 -6.61 9.89
N MET A 124 1.95 -6.57 10.53
CA MET A 124 3.19 -6.02 9.98
C MET A 124 4.26 -7.12 9.89
N ASP A 125 4.70 -7.43 8.67
CA ASP A 125 5.76 -8.41 8.35
C ASP A 125 6.97 -7.66 7.78
N GLY A 126 8.05 -7.51 8.54
CA GLY A 126 9.23 -6.72 8.15
C GLY A 126 9.97 -7.27 6.95
N GLY A 127 10.04 -8.60 6.84
CA GLY A 127 10.85 -9.27 5.84
C GLY A 127 12.25 -9.57 6.36
N ASP A 128 13.27 -9.26 5.55
CA ASP A 128 14.67 -9.38 5.95
C ASP A 128 15.21 -7.98 6.30
N GLY A 129 16.23 -7.91 7.15
CA GLY A 129 16.82 -6.65 7.57
C GLY A 129 16.52 -6.36 9.03
N ASN A 130 16.92 -5.18 9.50
CA ASN A 130 16.62 -4.73 10.86
C ASN A 130 15.45 -3.76 10.81
N ASP A 131 14.26 -4.22 11.16
CA ASP A 131 13.02 -3.48 10.99
C ASP A 131 12.56 -2.77 12.28
N THR A 132 11.79 -1.70 12.11
CA THR A 132 11.17 -0.95 13.21
C THR A 132 9.67 -0.88 13.03
N TYR A 133 8.94 -1.26 14.08
CA TYR A 133 7.49 -1.36 14.07
C TYR A 133 6.88 -0.34 15.03
N PHE A 134 5.86 0.37 14.56
CA PHE A 134 4.98 1.16 15.41
C PHE A 134 3.78 0.31 15.79
N VAL A 135 3.77 -0.16 17.04
CA VAL A 135 2.67 -0.91 17.63
C VAL A 135 1.92 0.02 18.57
N ASP A 136 0.71 0.41 18.20
CA ASP A 136 -0.12 1.33 18.99
C ASP A 136 -1.49 0.74 19.37
N ASN A 137 -1.86 -0.39 18.77
CA ASN A 137 -3.05 -1.14 19.08
C ASN A 137 -2.71 -2.51 19.67
N VAL A 138 -3.51 -2.95 20.65
CA VAL A 138 -3.35 -4.28 21.27
C VAL A 138 -3.60 -5.43 20.30
N GLY A 139 -4.31 -5.17 19.20
CA GLY A 139 -4.58 -6.11 18.12
C GLY A 139 -3.46 -6.23 17.09
N ASP A 140 -2.41 -5.40 17.18
CA ASP A 140 -1.31 -5.44 16.23
C ASP A 140 -0.52 -6.74 16.36
N ILE A 141 -0.15 -7.29 15.20
CA ILE A 141 0.67 -8.48 15.06
C ILE A 141 1.92 -8.10 14.29
N VAL A 142 3.07 -8.26 14.94
CA VAL A 142 4.38 -8.09 14.31
C VAL A 142 4.98 -9.45 14.00
N LYS A 143 5.49 -9.59 12.78
CA LYS A 143 6.23 -10.76 12.32
C LYS A 143 7.60 -10.32 11.81
N GLU A 144 8.63 -10.66 12.57
CA GLU A 144 10.02 -10.57 12.13
C GLU A 144 10.49 -11.96 11.70
N VAL A 145 11.02 -12.09 10.49
CA VAL A 145 11.44 -13.40 9.94
C VAL A 145 12.94 -13.64 10.13
N PHE A 146 13.75 -12.59 10.27
CA PHE A 146 15.17 -12.70 10.58
C PHE A 146 15.53 -11.94 11.86
N ASP A 147 15.86 -12.69 12.91
CA ASP A 147 16.59 -12.17 14.06
C ASP A 147 18.05 -11.92 13.63
N ASP A 148 18.37 -10.70 13.20
CA ASP A 148 19.76 -10.28 12.98
C ASP A 148 20.42 -9.96 14.34
N SER A 149 20.59 -11.00 15.15
CA SER A 149 21.41 -10.96 16.35
C SER A 149 22.77 -11.60 16.07
N LEU A 150 23.69 -10.89 15.39
CA LEU A 150 25.15 -11.09 15.56
C LEU A 150 25.97 -9.81 15.38
#